data_AF-A0A806TFB2-F1
#
_entry.id   AF-A0A806TFB2-F1
#
_cell.length_a   1.000
_cell.length_b   1.000
_cell.length_c   1.000
_cell.angle_alpha   90.00
_cell.angle_beta   90.00
_cell.angle_gamma   90.00
#
_symmetry.space_group_name_H-M   'P 1'
#
loop_
_entity.id
_entity.type
_entity.pdbx_description
1 polymer ?
#
loop_
_entity_poly.entity_id
_entity_poly.type
_entity_poly.pdbx_seq_one_letter_code
_entity_poly.pdbx_strand_id
1 'polypeptide(L)'
;MKKIGYIFVGLLLLVGTIYFLFFHERRGIDTVYLIPNGYKGCVGVFYNVKGKPPLKVQNDKVIHKISKDGKLETSSPESFGWYSTEDSGWHNSEYYYVNDQGKKVKELNWERDINWEMTAKDDYNGNYFTFFVGGKDDASTPQPECFSQ
;
A
#
# COMPACT_ATOMS: atom_id res chain seq x y z
N MET A 1 10.05 -51.57 -15.05
CA MET A 1 10.85 -50.45 -14.51
C MET A 1 10.71 -49.16 -15.33
N LYS A 2 10.93 -49.15 -16.66
CA LYS A 2 10.80 -47.93 -17.49
C LYS A 2 9.40 -47.26 -17.46
N LYS A 3 8.32 -48.05 -17.49
CA LYS A 3 6.92 -47.54 -17.41
C LYS A 3 6.59 -46.83 -16.09
N ILE A 4 7.15 -47.30 -14.97
CA ILE A 4 6.98 -46.68 -13.65
C ILE A 4 7.74 -45.33 -13.60
N GLY A 5 8.92 -45.26 -14.23
CA GLY A 5 9.67 -44.02 -14.37
C GLY A 5 8.92 -42.94 -15.15
N TYR A 6 8.26 -43.30 -16.26
CA TYR A 6 7.46 -42.34 -17.03
C TYR A 6 6.23 -41.82 -16.27
N ILE A 7 5.56 -42.68 -15.49
CA ILE A 7 4.44 -42.25 -14.64
C ILE A 7 4.92 -41.25 -13.58
N PHE A 8 6.07 -41.52 -12.95
CA PHE A 8 6.63 -40.63 -11.92
C PHE A 8 7.05 -39.27 -12.49
N VAL A 9 7.68 -39.25 -13.67
CA VAL A 9 8.02 -38.02 -14.38
C VAL A 9 6.77 -37.24 -14.79
N GLY A 10 5.73 -37.93 -15.29
CA GLY A 10 4.45 -37.30 -15.61
C GLY A 10 3.79 -36.66 -14.38
N LEU A 11 3.84 -37.32 -13.23
CA LEU A 11 3.30 -36.82 -11.97
C LEU A 11 4.07 -35.58 -11.46
N LEU A 12 5.41 -35.59 -11.56
CA LEU A 12 6.24 -34.44 -11.21
C LEU A 12 5.97 -33.23 -12.10
N LEU A 13 5.84 -33.43 -13.41
CA LEU A 13 5.49 -32.36 -14.33
C LEU A 13 4.09 -31.81 -14.05
N LEU A 14 3.13 -32.69 -13.72
CA LEU A 14 1.76 -32.29 -13.41
C LEU A 14 1.70 -31.49 -12.10
N VAL A 15 2.43 -31.92 -11.05
CA VAL A 15 2.57 -31.16 -9.80
C VAL A 15 3.26 -29.81 -10.04
N GLY A 16 4.35 -29.78 -10.83
CA GLY A 16 5.04 -28.54 -11.17
C GLY A 16 4.15 -27.56 -11.96
N THR A 17 3.31 -28.08 -12.85
CA THR A 17 2.36 -27.27 -13.64
C THR A 17 1.23 -26.73 -12.76
N ILE A 18 0.66 -27.55 -11.88
CA ILE A 18 -0.33 -27.10 -10.88
C ILE A 18 0.31 -26.03 -9.99
N TYR A 19 1.53 -26.26 -9.50
CA TYR A 19 2.22 -25.29 -8.67
C TYR A 19 2.41 -23.95 -9.41
N PHE A 20 2.90 -23.99 -10.64
CA PHE A 20 3.08 -22.80 -11.46
C PHE A 20 1.77 -22.05 -11.75
N LEU A 21 0.67 -22.77 -12.02
CA LEU A 21 -0.63 -22.16 -12.32
C LEU A 21 -1.32 -21.57 -11.09
N PHE A 22 -1.13 -22.15 -9.91
CA PHE A 22 -1.86 -21.76 -8.69
C PHE A 22 -1.03 -20.94 -7.69
N PHE A 23 0.31 -21.00 -7.75
CA PHE A 23 1.20 -20.38 -6.76
C PHE A 23 2.15 -19.35 -7.37
N HIS A 24 1.89 -18.86 -8.59
CA HIS A 24 2.58 -17.67 -9.06
C HIS A 24 2.15 -16.48 -8.19
N GLU A 25 3.04 -15.99 -7.33
CA GLU A 25 2.77 -14.86 -6.45
C GLU A 25 2.45 -13.62 -7.28
N ARG A 26 1.21 -13.14 -7.18
CA ARG A 26 0.81 -11.86 -7.76
C ARG A 26 1.42 -10.77 -6.90
N ARG A 27 2.55 -10.21 -7.34
CA ARG A 27 3.33 -9.25 -6.54
C ARG A 27 3.13 -7.82 -7.05
N GLY A 28 2.75 -6.93 -6.14
CA GLY A 28 2.74 -5.49 -6.35
C GLY A 28 4.08 -4.85 -6.00
N ILE A 29 4.21 -3.56 -6.29
CA ILE A 29 5.35 -2.74 -5.88
C ILE A 29 5.14 -2.31 -4.42
N ASP A 30 6.17 -2.52 -3.59
CA ASP A 30 6.12 -2.09 -2.18
C ASP A 30 5.90 -0.57 -2.08
N THR A 31 5.18 -0.13 -1.05
CA THR A 31 4.80 1.27 -0.87
C THR A 31 5.49 1.89 0.34
N VAL A 32 5.79 3.18 0.27
CA VAL A 32 6.41 3.93 1.36
C VAL A 32 5.65 5.21 1.60
N TYR A 33 5.18 5.41 2.82
CA TYR A 33 4.54 6.63 3.29
C TYR A 33 5.54 7.47 4.10
N LEU A 34 5.85 8.65 3.57
CA LEU A 34 6.73 9.64 4.19
C LEU A 34 5.86 10.70 4.86
N ILE A 35 5.73 10.59 6.18
CA ILE A 35 4.85 11.39 7.03
C ILE A 35 5.67 12.49 7.71
N PRO A 36 5.19 13.74 7.82
CA PRO A 36 5.90 14.78 8.55
C PRO A 36 6.23 14.36 9.98
N ASN A 37 7.46 14.63 10.44
CA ASN A 37 7.91 14.20 11.76
C ASN A 37 7.00 14.72 12.88
N GLY A 38 6.51 13.80 13.72
CA GLY A 38 5.62 14.11 14.85
C GLY A 38 4.14 14.30 14.48
N TYR A 39 3.77 14.15 13.20
CA TYR A 39 2.36 14.19 12.79
C TYR A 39 1.55 13.09 13.48
N LYS A 40 0.43 13.45 14.09
CA LYS A 40 -0.59 12.53 14.60
C LYS A 40 -1.94 12.94 14.04
N GLY A 41 -2.73 11.98 13.60
CA GLY A 41 -4.03 12.24 12.99
C GLY A 41 -4.28 11.45 11.71
N CYS A 42 -5.33 11.84 11.00
CA CYS A 42 -5.75 11.23 9.74
C CYS A 42 -4.76 11.54 8.61
N VAL A 43 -4.39 10.52 7.85
CA VAL A 43 -3.62 10.65 6.60
C VAL A 43 -4.46 10.16 5.44
N GLY A 44 -4.55 10.95 4.37
CA GLY A 44 -5.36 10.63 3.20
C GLY A 44 -4.56 10.76 1.89
N VAL A 45 -4.65 9.75 1.03
CA VAL A 45 -4.11 9.73 -0.33
C VAL A 45 -5.26 9.74 -1.34
N PHE A 46 -5.39 10.85 -2.06
CA PHE A 46 -6.46 11.12 -3.01
C PHE A 46 -5.94 10.92 -4.44
N TYR A 47 -6.54 9.97 -5.15
CA TYR A 47 -6.09 9.54 -6.47
C TYR A 47 -6.85 10.23 -7.60
N ASN A 48 -6.31 10.16 -8.81
CA ASN A 48 -6.92 10.74 -10.02
C ASN A 48 -7.25 12.25 -9.93
N VAL A 49 -6.56 13.00 -9.06
CA VAL A 49 -6.78 14.43 -8.89
C VAL A 49 -6.12 15.18 -10.05
N LYS A 50 -6.94 15.82 -10.89
CA LYS A 50 -6.48 16.51 -12.11
C LYS A 50 -5.48 17.62 -11.77
N GLY A 51 -4.36 17.64 -12.49
CA GLY A 51 -3.33 18.68 -12.36
C GLY A 51 -2.38 18.52 -11.18
N LYS A 52 -2.52 17.45 -10.38
CA LYS A 52 -1.58 17.13 -9.31
C LYS A 52 -0.39 16.30 -9.83
N PRO A 53 0.77 16.32 -9.15
CA PRO A 53 1.91 15.51 -9.54
C PRO A 53 1.57 14.00 -9.48
N PRO A 54 2.10 13.17 -10.40
CA PRO A 54 1.96 11.72 -10.31
C PRO A 54 2.86 11.15 -9.22
N LEU A 55 2.50 9.97 -8.71
CA LEU A 55 3.36 9.15 -7.86
C LEU A 55 4.63 8.74 -8.62
N LYS A 56 5.69 8.46 -7.85
CA LYS A 56 6.99 8.07 -8.39
C LYS A 56 7.43 6.75 -7.79
N VAL A 57 8.01 5.91 -8.63
CA VAL A 57 8.78 4.74 -8.18
C VAL A 57 10.22 5.18 -7.93
N GLN A 58 10.76 4.87 -6.75
CA GLN A 58 12.16 5.10 -6.40
C GLN A 58 12.68 3.88 -5.67
N ASN A 59 13.78 3.29 -6.16
CA ASN A 59 14.37 2.07 -5.61
C ASN A 59 13.32 0.95 -5.45
N ASP A 60 12.54 0.71 -6.51
CA ASP A 60 11.48 -0.31 -6.57
C ASP A 60 10.37 -0.13 -5.52
N LYS A 61 10.13 1.11 -5.08
CA LYS A 61 9.02 1.44 -4.17
C LYS A 61 8.20 2.64 -4.64
N VAL A 62 6.89 2.58 -4.45
CA VAL A 62 6.00 3.74 -4.69
C VAL A 62 6.10 4.69 -3.50
N ILE A 63 6.51 5.93 -3.76
CA ILE A 63 6.74 6.93 -2.71
C ILE A 63 5.52 7.86 -2.56
N HIS A 64 4.89 7.82 -1.38
CA HIS A 64 3.82 8.70 -0.95
C HIS A 64 4.37 9.76 0.00
N LYS A 65 4.46 11.02 -0.45
CA LYS A 65 4.90 12.14 0.38
C LYS A 65 3.68 12.87 0.93
N ILE A 66 3.47 12.76 2.24
CA ILE A 66 2.31 13.35 2.92
C ILE A 66 2.64 14.79 3.30
N SER A 67 1.74 15.73 3.02
CA SER A 67 1.89 17.13 3.44
C SER A 67 1.59 17.33 4.93
N LYS A 68 1.91 18.52 5.46
CA LYS A 68 1.78 18.86 6.89
C LYS A 68 0.34 18.81 7.41
N ASP A 69 -0.65 18.85 6.52
CA ASP A 69 -2.08 18.70 6.81
C ASP A 69 -2.56 17.23 6.76
N GLY A 70 -1.66 16.27 6.52
CA GLY A 70 -2.00 14.85 6.44
C GLY A 70 -2.48 14.39 5.06
N LYS A 71 -2.44 15.24 4.04
CA LYS A 71 -2.98 14.89 2.71
C LYS A 71 -1.88 14.55 1.70
N LEU A 72 -2.24 13.80 0.68
CA LEU A 72 -1.50 13.67 -0.58
C LEU A 72 -2.52 13.60 -1.71
N GLU A 73 -2.48 14.57 -2.62
CA GLU A 73 -3.27 14.52 -3.84
C GLU A 73 -2.36 14.18 -5.02
N THR A 74 -2.76 13.21 -5.84
CA THR A 74 -1.97 12.71 -6.96
C THR A 74 -2.82 12.51 -8.21
N SER A 75 -2.22 12.69 -9.39
CA SER A 75 -2.87 12.33 -10.66
C SER A 75 -2.78 10.84 -10.97
N SER A 76 -1.98 10.07 -10.21
CA SER A 76 -1.90 8.63 -10.40
C SER A 76 -3.21 7.94 -9.98
N PRO A 77 -3.57 6.82 -10.63
CA PRO A 77 -4.67 5.99 -10.17
C PRO A 77 -4.30 5.27 -8.86
N GLU A 78 -5.29 4.82 -8.12
CA GLU A 78 -5.13 3.97 -6.92
C GLU A 78 -4.32 2.71 -7.24
N SER A 79 -4.50 2.15 -8.44
CA SER A 79 -3.78 0.97 -8.92
C SER A 79 -2.34 1.22 -9.35
N PHE A 80 -1.78 2.40 -9.10
CA PHE A 80 -0.40 2.70 -9.43
C PHE A 80 0.57 1.86 -8.59
N GLY A 81 1.30 0.96 -9.26
CA GLY A 81 2.20 0.01 -8.60
C GLY A 81 1.53 -1.30 -8.17
N TRP A 82 0.24 -1.49 -8.46
CA TRP A 82 -0.43 -2.76 -8.28
C TRP A 82 0.03 -3.79 -9.31
N TYR A 83 -0.12 -5.07 -8.99
CA TYR A 83 0.12 -6.17 -9.93
C TYR A 83 -0.74 -6.03 -11.20
N SER A 84 -2.00 -5.61 -11.05
CA SER A 84 -2.90 -5.29 -12.15
C SER A 84 -3.85 -4.13 -11.78
N THR A 85 -4.68 -3.69 -12.72
CA THR A 85 -5.70 -2.66 -12.45
C THR A 85 -6.78 -3.10 -11.47
N GLU A 86 -6.92 -4.40 -11.22
CA GLU A 86 -7.98 -5.01 -10.40
C GLU A 86 -7.43 -5.70 -9.15
N ASP A 87 -6.12 -5.91 -9.07
CA ASP A 87 -5.46 -6.69 -8.02
C ASP A 87 -4.16 -6.00 -7.63
N SER A 88 -4.08 -5.53 -6.38
CA SER A 88 -2.88 -4.91 -5.84
C SER A 88 -1.69 -5.84 -5.84
N GLY A 89 -1.94 -7.14 -5.75
CA GLY A 89 -0.94 -8.14 -5.47
C GLY A 89 -0.38 -7.99 -4.05
N TRP A 90 0.33 -9.01 -3.60
CA TRP A 90 1.08 -8.97 -2.36
C TRP A 90 2.18 -7.92 -2.45
N HIS A 91 2.22 -7.01 -1.47
CA HIS A 91 3.22 -5.97 -1.34
C HIS A 91 3.31 -5.53 0.12
N ASN A 92 4.42 -4.91 0.49
CA ASN A 92 4.62 -4.36 1.83
C ASN A 92 4.34 -2.85 1.84
N SER A 93 3.86 -2.36 2.98
CA SER A 93 3.69 -0.93 3.24
C SER A 93 4.61 -0.51 4.38
N GLU A 94 5.47 0.47 4.12
CA GLU A 94 6.38 1.03 5.12
C GLU A 94 6.02 2.47 5.46
N TYR A 95 6.11 2.80 6.75
CA TYR A 95 5.70 4.10 7.28
C TYR A 95 6.90 4.76 7.97
N TYR A 96 7.21 5.99 7.59
CA TYR A 96 8.32 6.73 8.19
C TYR A 96 7.92 8.16 8.53
N TYR A 97 8.38 8.64 9.67
CA TYR A 97 8.54 10.07 9.87
C TYR A 97 9.75 10.60 9.09
N VAL A 98 9.56 11.75 8.46
CA VAL A 98 10.61 12.51 7.75
C VAL A 98 10.75 13.92 8.29
N ASN A 99 11.97 14.45 8.28
CA ASN A 99 12.22 15.86 8.59
C ASN A 99 11.80 16.78 7.41
N ASP A 100 11.93 18.10 7.58
CA ASP A 100 11.57 19.08 6.53
C ASP A 100 12.38 18.93 5.22
N GLN A 101 13.52 18.22 5.26
CA GLN A 101 14.34 17.90 4.07
C GLN A 101 13.91 16.58 3.40
N GLY A 102 12.91 15.88 3.94
CA GLY A 102 12.44 14.59 3.46
C GLY A 102 13.32 13.40 3.87
N LYS A 103 14.29 13.60 4.77
CA LYS A 103 15.12 12.51 5.31
C LYS A 103 14.32 11.73 6.35
N LYS A 104 14.30 10.39 6.21
CA LYS A 104 13.74 9.47 7.21
C LYS A 104 14.42 9.66 8.56
N VAL A 105 13.64 9.91 9.60
CA VAL A 105 14.12 10.11 10.99
C VAL A 105 13.63 9.02 11.94
N LYS A 106 12.48 8.39 11.65
CA LYS A 106 11.94 7.30 12.44
C LYS A 106 11.06 6.41 11.57
N GLU A 107 11.22 5.10 11.71
CA GLU A 107 10.30 4.10 11.18
C GLU A 107 9.12 3.92 12.15
N LEU A 108 7.91 3.84 11.60
CA LEU A 108 6.69 3.59 12.34
C LEU A 108 6.31 2.11 12.19
N ASN A 109 5.99 1.49 13.31
CA ASN A 109 5.55 0.11 13.33
C ASN A 109 4.08 0.04 12.94
N TRP A 110 3.77 -0.68 11.87
CA TRP A 110 2.42 -0.82 11.34
C TRP A 110 1.39 -1.26 12.40
N GLU A 111 1.69 -2.25 13.24
CA GLU A 111 0.75 -2.79 14.23
C GLU A 111 0.50 -1.88 15.45
N ARG A 112 1.39 -0.93 15.70
CA ARG A 112 1.37 -0.09 16.91
C ARG A 112 1.04 1.36 16.61
N ASP A 113 1.56 1.88 15.51
CA ASP A 113 1.61 3.31 15.21
C ASP A 113 0.65 3.70 14.06
N ILE A 114 0.11 2.72 13.31
CA ILE A 114 -0.81 2.90 12.19
C ILE A 114 -2.13 2.18 12.49
N ASN A 115 -3.25 2.88 12.29
CA ASN A 115 -4.59 2.35 12.58
C ASN A 115 -5.56 2.71 11.44
N TRP A 116 -6.70 2.02 11.38
CA TRP A 116 -7.84 2.39 10.51
C TRP A 116 -7.48 2.57 9.03
N GLU A 117 -6.62 1.70 8.49
CA GLU A 117 -6.38 1.66 7.05
C GLU A 117 -7.66 1.26 6.30
N MET A 118 -8.09 2.09 5.35
CA MET A 118 -9.22 1.78 4.48
C MET A 118 -9.07 2.44 3.12
N THR A 119 -9.58 1.76 2.10
CA THR A 119 -10.01 2.43 0.87
C THR A 119 -11.43 2.92 1.05
N ALA A 120 -11.66 4.19 0.74
CA ALA A 120 -12.97 4.84 0.79
C ALA A 120 -13.29 5.50 -0.55
N LYS A 121 -14.58 5.82 -0.74
CA LYS A 121 -15.07 6.48 -1.93
C LYS A 121 -16.21 7.42 -1.58
N ASP A 122 -16.14 8.65 -2.09
CA ASP A 122 -17.23 9.62 -2.04
C ASP A 122 -17.34 10.42 -3.35
N ASP A 123 -18.41 11.21 -3.47
CA ASP A 123 -18.73 11.96 -4.69
C ASP A 123 -17.74 13.11 -4.98
N TYR A 124 -17.02 13.59 -3.95
CA TYR A 124 -16.12 14.73 -4.06
C TYR A 124 -14.68 14.30 -4.38
N ASN A 125 -14.18 13.33 -3.63
CA ASN A 125 -12.81 12.84 -3.65
C ASN A 125 -12.59 11.68 -4.63
N GLY A 126 -13.66 10.99 -5.06
CA GLY A 126 -13.52 9.72 -5.77
C GLY A 126 -12.95 8.65 -4.84
N ASN A 127 -12.13 7.72 -5.38
CA ASN A 127 -11.43 6.73 -4.56
C ASN A 127 -10.23 7.35 -3.84
N TYR A 128 -10.10 7.08 -2.55
CA TYR A 128 -8.95 7.48 -1.75
C TYR A 128 -8.60 6.42 -0.70
N PHE A 129 -7.34 6.42 -0.29
CA PHE A 129 -6.84 5.57 0.79
C PHE A 129 -6.61 6.43 2.03
N THR A 130 -7.05 5.98 3.19
CA THR A 130 -6.84 6.70 4.45
C THR A 130 -6.35 5.77 5.55
N PHE A 131 -5.60 6.35 6.50
CA PHE A 131 -5.16 5.69 7.73
C PHE A 131 -4.98 6.73 8.84
N PHE A 132 -4.81 6.29 10.07
CA PHE A 132 -4.58 7.14 11.23
C PHE A 132 -3.20 6.88 11.83
N VAL A 133 -2.42 7.95 12.01
CA VAL A 133 -1.12 7.90 12.67
C VAL A 133 -1.29 8.23 14.15
N GLY A 134 -1.03 7.25 15.01
CA GLY A 134 -1.17 7.36 16.47
C GLY A 134 -1.04 6.01 17.16
N GLY A 135 -0.79 6.01 18.46
CA GLY A 135 -0.76 4.75 19.23
C GLY A 135 -2.16 4.13 19.37
N LYS A 136 -2.24 2.87 19.81
CA LYS A 136 -3.51 2.19 20.11
C LYS A 136 -4.42 2.98 21.07
N ASP A 137 -3.83 3.70 22.02
CA ASP A 137 -4.56 4.56 22.96
C ASP A 137 -5.02 5.88 22.33
N ASP A 138 -4.32 6.36 21.29
CA ASP A 138 -4.70 7.55 20.51
C ASP A 138 -5.83 7.23 19.50
N ALA A 139 -5.93 5.95 19.10
CA ALA A 139 -7.04 5.42 18.30
C ALA A 139 -8.26 5.12 19.20
N SER A 140 -8.67 6.08 20.03
CA SER A 140 -9.88 5.94 20.86
C SER A 140 -11.10 5.67 19.99
N THR A 141 -11.91 4.66 20.32
CA THR A 141 -13.24 4.44 19.72
C THR A 141 -14.17 5.60 20.09
N PRO A 142 -14.87 6.24 19.13
CA PRO A 142 -15.14 5.79 17.76
C PRO A 142 -14.03 6.16 16.74
N GLN A 143 -13.97 5.43 15.62
CA GLN A 143 -13.11 5.76 14.47
C GLN A 143 -13.26 7.26 14.12
N PRO A 144 -12.16 8.02 13.97
CA PRO A 144 -12.24 9.42 13.61
C PRO A 144 -12.88 9.60 12.21
N GLU A 145 -13.77 10.57 12.08
CA GLU A 145 -14.30 11.02 10.79
C GLU A 145 -13.17 11.73 10.01
N CYS A 146 -12.38 10.92 9.30
CA CYS A 146 -11.28 11.40 8.48
C CYS A 146 -11.79 11.80 7.10
N PHE A 147 -11.64 13.08 6.76
CA PHE A 147 -11.81 13.64 5.41
C PHE A 147 -13.18 13.43 4.74
N SER A 148 -14.18 12.88 5.45
CA SER A 148 -15.57 12.89 5.01
C SER A 148 -16.05 14.34 4.92
N GLN A 149 -16.57 14.72 3.76
CA GLN A 149 -17.20 16.01 3.51
C GLN A 149 -18.69 15.84 3.24
#